data_AF-A0A957X2N6-F1
#
_entry.id   AF-A0A957X2N6-F1
#
_cell.length_a   1.000
_cell.length_b   1.000
_cell.length_c   1.000
_cell.angle_alpha   90.00
_cell.angle_beta   90.00
_cell.angle_gamma   90.00
#
_symmetry.space_group_name_H-M   'P 1'
#
loop_
_entity.id
_entity.type
_entity.pdbx_description
1 polymer ?
#
loop_
_entity_poly.entity_id
_entity_poly.type
_entity_poly.pdbx_seq_one_letter_code
_entity_poly.pdbx_strand_id
1 'polypeptide(L)'
;MKKRTFHAIALVAIFAMLLAGCTQPVPIMPGDDAPAADAGSDMTADSGDDTMTGSGEPGGVWTRAILNDASILNPILSSDSTSSAVHAMIFPALIGQDPFTG
;
A
#
# COMPACT_ATOMS: atom_id res chain seq x y z
N MET A 1 -13.26 -43.70 -7.31
CA MET A 1 -12.74 -42.92 -6.15
C MET A 1 -11.63 -41.93 -6.52
N LYS A 2 -10.67 -42.27 -7.39
CA LYS A 2 -9.59 -41.39 -7.86
C LYS A 2 -9.99 -40.01 -8.43
N LYS A 3 -11.13 -39.88 -9.12
CA LYS A 3 -11.57 -38.61 -9.71
C LYS A 3 -12.05 -37.58 -8.68
N ARG A 4 -12.67 -38.05 -7.59
CA ARG A 4 -13.17 -37.20 -6.49
C ARG A 4 -12.05 -36.68 -5.62
N THR A 5 -11.06 -37.52 -5.32
CA THR A 5 -9.84 -37.08 -4.61
C THR A 5 -9.01 -36.11 -5.44
N PHE A 6 -8.96 -36.29 -6.77
CA PHE A 6 -8.27 -35.34 -7.66
C PHE A 6 -8.94 -33.95 -7.68
N HIS A 7 -10.27 -33.89 -7.71
CA HIS A 7 -10.99 -32.61 -7.64
C HIS A 7 -10.83 -31.93 -6.27
N ALA A 8 -10.84 -32.69 -5.18
CA ALA A 8 -10.61 -32.14 -3.85
C ALA A 8 -9.20 -31.52 -3.71
N ILE A 9 -8.18 -32.20 -4.23
CA ILE A 9 -6.80 -31.69 -4.22
C ILE A 9 -6.66 -30.43 -5.09
N ALA A 10 -7.30 -30.40 -6.26
CA ALA A 10 -7.29 -29.23 -7.13
C ALA A 10 -7.95 -28.01 -6.47
N LEU A 11 -9.06 -28.21 -5.76
CA LEU A 11 -9.78 -27.14 -5.07
C LEU A 11 -8.95 -26.57 -3.90
N VAL A 12 -8.27 -27.43 -3.14
CA VAL A 12 -7.37 -27.01 -2.05
C VAL A 12 -6.17 -26.24 -2.61
N ALA A 13 -5.61 -26.65 -3.75
CA ALA A 13 -4.50 -25.95 -4.38
C ALA A 13 -4.90 -24.54 -4.87
N ILE A 14 -6.08 -24.39 -5.47
CA ILE A 14 -6.60 -23.08 -5.90
C ILE A 14 -6.85 -22.18 -4.70
N PHE A 15 -7.44 -22.71 -3.63
CA PHE A 15 -7.69 -21.94 -2.41
C PHE A 15 -6.37 -21.48 -1.74
N ALA A 16 -5.37 -22.36 -1.65
CA ALA A 16 -4.05 -21.99 -1.14
C ALA A 16 -3.37 -20.88 -1.98
N MET A 17 -3.55 -20.92 -3.31
CA MET A 17 -3.01 -19.90 -4.22
C MET A 17 -3.70 -18.54 -4.04
N LEU A 18 -5.01 -18.53 -3.77
CA LEU A 18 -5.77 -17.32 -3.45
C LEU A 18 -5.31 -16.69 -2.12
N LEU A 19 -5.08 -17.51 -1.08
CA LEU A 19 -4.56 -17.02 0.19
C LEU A 19 -3.12 -16.50 0.09
N ALA A 20 -2.27 -17.17 -0.70
CA ALA A 20 -0.90 -16.71 -0.95
C ALA A 20 -0.85 -15.45 -1.83
N GLY A 21 -1.87 -15.19 -2.65
CA GLY A 21 -1.98 -13.97 -3.47
C GLY A 21 -2.36 -12.72 -2.67
N CYS A 22 -2.81 -12.87 -1.42
CA CYS A 22 -3.05 -11.75 -0.50
C CYS A 22 -1.77 -11.28 0.20
N THR A 23 -0.61 -11.28 -0.48
CA THR A 23 0.59 -10.61 0.06
C THR A 23 0.38 -9.10 0.03
N GLN A 24 0.22 -8.47 1.20
CA GLN A 24 0.44 -7.04 1.32
C GLN A 24 1.89 -6.71 0.90
N PRO A 25 2.16 -5.54 0.28
CA PRO A 25 3.51 -5.14 -0.09
C PRO A 25 4.40 -5.14 1.17
N VAL A 26 5.38 -6.05 1.20
CA VAL A 26 6.41 -6.09 2.24
C VAL A 26 7.37 -4.91 2.00
N PRO A 27 7.65 -4.07 3.00
CA PRO A 27 8.64 -3.01 2.89
C PRO A 27 10.02 -3.60 2.59
N ILE A 28 10.67 -3.14 1.52
CA ILE A 28 12.05 -3.46 1.22
C ILE A 28 12.92 -2.70 2.25
N MET A 29 13.48 -3.41 3.22
CA MET A 29 14.59 -2.88 4.02
C MET A 29 15.89 -3.09 3.22
N PRO A 30 16.64 -2.04 2.87
CA PRO A 30 17.99 -2.21 2.36
C PRO A 30 18.84 -2.89 3.43
N GLY A 31 19.43 -4.04 3.10
CA GLY A 31 20.47 -4.66 3.94
C GLY A 31 21.78 -3.88 3.84
N ASP A 32 22.53 -3.86 4.95
CA ASP A 32 23.69 -2.99 5.21
C ASP A 32 24.94 -3.16 4.30
N ASP A 33 24.88 -3.94 3.21
CA ASP A 33 26.08 -4.32 2.45
C ASP A 33 25.95 -4.11 0.92
N ALA A 34 25.48 -2.93 0.47
CA ALA A 34 25.58 -2.53 -0.94
C ALA A 34 26.57 -1.36 -1.11
N PRO A 35 27.62 -1.49 -1.97
CA PRO A 35 28.58 -0.41 -2.17
C PRO A 35 27.94 0.78 -2.87
N ALA A 36 28.26 1.98 -2.38
CA ALA A 36 27.75 3.25 -2.86
C ALA A 36 28.00 3.45 -4.35
N ALA A 37 26.93 3.48 -5.14
CA ALA A 37 26.89 4.04 -6.47
C ALA A 37 26.21 5.41 -6.38
N ASP A 38 26.96 6.43 -6.80
CA ASP A 38 26.66 7.86 -6.93
C ASP A 38 25.16 8.23 -6.90
N ALA A 39 24.69 8.66 -5.71
CA ALA A 39 23.33 9.11 -5.47
C ALA A 39 23.24 10.62 -5.74
N GLY A 40 22.59 10.98 -6.86
CA GLY A 40 22.02 12.31 -7.04
C GLY A 40 20.95 12.55 -5.98
N SER A 41 21.33 13.26 -4.91
CA SER A 41 20.48 13.88 -3.89
C SER A 41 19.25 13.06 -3.47
N ASP A 42 19.49 12.10 -2.58
CA ASP A 42 18.47 11.45 -1.76
C ASP A 42 17.51 12.47 -1.14
N MET A 43 16.24 12.41 -1.53
CA MET A 43 15.15 12.71 -0.61
C MET A 43 14.81 11.39 0.10
N THR A 44 15.54 11.12 1.17
CA THR A 44 15.17 10.10 2.13
C THR A 44 13.79 10.49 2.68
N ALA A 45 12.77 9.72 2.31
CA ALA A 45 11.51 9.75 3.03
C ALA A 45 11.82 9.25 4.44
N ASP A 46 11.89 10.19 5.39
CA ASP A 46 11.81 9.91 6.81
C ASP A 46 10.48 9.19 7.06
N SER A 47 10.54 7.86 7.00
CA SER A 47 9.43 7.01 7.41
C SER A 47 9.50 6.98 8.92
N GLY A 48 9.07 8.07 9.54
CA GLY A 48 9.04 8.21 10.98
C GLY A 48 8.31 7.03 11.60
N ASP A 49 9.07 6.11 12.19
CA ASP A 49 8.67 5.23 13.27
C ASP A 49 8.50 6.05 14.57
N ASP A 50 7.99 7.26 14.43
CA ASP A 50 7.53 8.06 15.54
C ASP A 50 6.02 7.86 15.52
N THR A 51 5.56 6.99 16.42
CA THR A 51 4.16 7.04 16.84
C THR A 51 3.90 8.52 17.10
N MET A 52 3.07 9.18 16.29
CA MET A 52 2.78 10.61 16.37
C MET A 52 2.17 10.89 17.75
N THR A 53 3.04 11.03 18.75
CA THR A 53 2.74 11.25 20.16
C THR A 53 2.86 12.73 20.50
N GLY A 54 3.36 13.54 19.56
CA GLY A 54 3.33 15.00 19.60
C GLY A 54 1.94 15.53 19.27
N SER A 55 1.51 16.58 19.98
CA SER A 55 0.37 17.38 19.56
C SER A 55 0.66 17.97 18.18
N GLY A 56 -0.20 17.71 17.20
CA GLY A 56 -0.06 18.30 15.87
C GLY A 56 0.03 19.83 15.98
N GLU A 57 1.17 20.39 15.55
CA GLU A 57 1.37 21.83 15.54
C GLU A 57 0.49 22.47 14.45
N PRO A 58 -0.17 23.61 14.73
CA PRO A 58 -0.95 24.31 13.72
C PRO A 58 -0.08 24.83 12.57
N GLY A 59 -0.46 24.49 11.34
CA GLY A 59 0.24 24.91 10.13
C GLY A 59 1.28 23.89 9.65
N GLY A 60 1.58 23.93 8.36
CA GLY A 60 2.49 23.00 7.70
C GLY A 60 2.04 22.65 6.29
N VAL A 61 2.97 22.12 5.49
CA VAL A 61 2.67 21.55 4.18
C VAL A 61 2.94 20.06 4.26
N TRP A 62 1.89 19.27 4.04
CA TRP A 62 2.04 17.83 3.89
C TRP A 62 2.28 17.50 2.41
N THR A 63 3.31 16.70 2.14
CA THR A 63 3.67 16.27 0.79
C THR A 63 3.78 14.75 0.76
N ARG A 64 3.19 14.14 -0.27
CA ARG A 64 3.26 12.69 -0.52
C ARG A 64 3.70 12.42 -1.95
N ALA A 65 4.67 11.53 -2.10
CA ALA A 65 5.06 11.01 -3.41
C ALA A 65 4.19 9.82 -3.81
N ILE A 66 3.76 9.80 -5.07
CA ILE A 66 3.04 8.69 -5.68
C ILE A 66 3.79 8.34 -6.96
N LEU A 67 4.11 7.05 -7.14
CA LEU A 67 5.01 6.57 -8.19
C LEU A 67 4.38 6.57 -9.59
N ASN A 68 3.07 6.76 -9.68
CA ASN A 68 2.29 6.73 -10.90
C ASN A 68 1.29 7.89 -10.90
N ASP A 69 0.83 8.26 -12.09
CA ASP A 69 -0.26 9.23 -12.25
C ASP A 69 -1.62 8.57 -12.03
N ALA A 70 -2.59 9.35 -11.54
CA ALA A 70 -3.98 8.92 -11.45
C ALA A 70 -4.57 8.82 -12.86
N SER A 71 -5.18 7.68 -13.19
CA SER A 71 -5.74 7.46 -14.52
C SER A 71 -7.04 8.25 -14.74
N ILE A 72 -7.80 8.48 -13.67
CA ILE A 72 -9.10 9.15 -13.69
C ILE A 72 -9.39 9.81 -12.33
N LEU A 73 -9.95 11.03 -12.34
CA LEU A 73 -10.35 11.78 -11.13
C LEU A 73 -11.85 11.68 -10.81
N ASN A 74 -12.59 10.88 -11.58
CA ASN A 74 -13.98 10.59 -11.29
C ASN A 74 -14.04 9.40 -10.31
N PRO A 75 -14.46 9.61 -9.06
CA PRO A 75 -14.44 8.55 -8.04
C PRO A 75 -15.43 7.41 -8.32
N ILE A 76 -16.43 7.61 -9.19
CA ILE A 76 -17.41 6.57 -9.56
C ILE A 76 -16.80 5.60 -10.58
N LEU A 77 -15.86 6.07 -11.40
CA LEU A 77 -15.31 5.32 -12.54
C LEU A 77 -13.89 4.83 -12.29
N SER A 78 -13.28 5.18 -11.15
CA SER A 78 -11.91 4.80 -10.83
C SER A 78 -11.79 3.34 -10.44
N SER A 79 -10.75 2.69 -10.94
CA SER A 79 -10.47 1.27 -10.70
C SER A 79 -9.02 0.98 -10.29
N ASP A 80 -8.13 1.97 -10.35
CA ASP A 80 -6.73 1.83 -9.97
C ASP A 80 -6.44 2.45 -8.59
N SER A 81 -5.40 1.93 -7.93
CA SER A 81 -5.00 2.34 -6.58
C SER A 81 -4.49 3.77 -6.51
N THR A 82 -3.89 4.28 -7.58
CA THR A 82 -3.36 5.64 -7.63
C THR A 82 -4.48 6.67 -7.60
N SER A 83 -5.50 6.48 -8.44
CA SER A 83 -6.73 7.26 -8.40
C SER A 83 -7.40 7.17 -7.03
N SER A 84 -7.50 5.99 -6.42
CA SER A 84 -8.03 5.85 -5.05
C SER A 84 -7.25 6.64 -4.01
N ALA A 85 -5.91 6.66 -4.10
CA ALA A 85 -5.06 7.44 -3.20
C ALA A 85 -5.29 8.95 -3.33
N VAL A 86 -5.49 9.44 -4.56
CA VAL A 86 -5.85 10.85 -4.80
C VAL A 86 -7.25 11.16 -4.29
N HIS A 87 -8.22 10.28 -4.54
CA HIS A 87 -9.60 10.45 -4.08
C HIS A 87 -9.70 10.56 -2.56
N ALA A 88 -8.91 9.78 -1.81
CA ALA A 88 -8.87 9.88 -0.35
C ALA A 88 -8.44 11.27 0.17
N MET A 89 -7.74 12.07 -0.66
CA MET A 89 -7.31 13.43 -0.29
C MET A 89 -8.33 14.51 -0.61
N ILE A 90 -9.20 14.31 -1.61
CA ILE A 90 -10.08 15.37 -2.15
C ILE A 90 -11.57 15.05 -2.02
N PHE A 91 -11.94 13.78 -1.85
CA PHE A 91 -13.32 13.32 -1.67
C PHE A 91 -13.47 12.68 -0.29
N PRO A 92 -13.97 13.40 0.72
CA PRO A 92 -14.15 12.85 2.05
C PRO A 92 -15.22 11.74 2.04
N ALA A 93 -14.90 10.62 2.68
CA ALA A 93 -15.84 9.53 2.87
C ALA A 93 -16.76 9.79 4.07
N LEU A 94 -17.97 9.21 4.06
CA LEU A 94 -18.87 9.24 5.21
C LEU A 94 -18.34 8.40 6.39
N ILE A 95 -17.56 7.36 6.07
CA ILE A 95 -16.91 6.48 7.03
C ILE A 95 -15.45 6.34 6.56
N GLY A 96 -14.51 6.64 7.46
CA GLY A 96 -13.08 6.48 7.23
C GLY A 96 -12.52 5.28 8.00
N GLN A 97 -11.32 4.84 7.61
CA GLN A 97 -10.56 3.88 8.38
C GLN A 97 -9.81 4.61 9.51
N ASP A 98 -9.78 4.04 10.71
CA ASP A 98 -8.96 4.61 11.78
C ASP A 98 -7.49 4.30 11.50
N PRO A 99 -6.61 5.30 11.32
CA PRO A 99 -5.19 5.06 11.10
C PRO A 99 -4.51 4.33 12.27
N PHE A 100 -5.12 4.28 13.46
CA PHE A 100 -4.55 3.61 14.64
C PHE A 100 -5.13 2.21 14.89
N THR A 101 -6.41 1.98 14.61
CA THR A 101 -7.09 0.72 14.94
C THR A 101 -7.56 -0.11 13.74
N GLY A 102 -7.45 0.43 12.52
CA GLY A 102 -7.79 -0.26 11.28
C GLY A 102 -9.26 -0.22 10.92
#